data_AF-A0A7S2B6K9-F1
#
_entry.id   AF-A0A7S2B6K9-F1
#
_cell.length_a   1.000
_cell.length_b   1.000
_cell.length_c   1.000
_cell.angle_alpha   90.00
_cell.angle_beta   90.00
_cell.angle_gamma   90.00
#
_symmetry.space_group_name_H-M   'P 1'
#
loop_
_entity.id
_entity.type
_entity.pdbx_description
1 polymer ?
#
loop_
_entity_poly.entity_id
_entity_poly.type
_entity_poly.pdbx_seq_one_letter_code
_entity_poly.pdbx_strand_id
1 'polypeptide(L)'
;TTRIYTMPFTTTSTMWQLSFPYPEKAARKLVKDPAALKAEILKLCGSWHEPIPAMLRGTPLDGMSGYPVYDRQLLEPHILRKPSQQVGRRVTLMGDAAHPMTPFRAQGANQALSDAVLLSDMLAES
;
A
#
# COMPACT_ATOMS: atom_id res chain seq x y z
N THR A 1 5.19 3.36 15.58
CA THR A 1 5.99 4.60 15.53
C THR A 1 5.60 5.38 14.28
N THR A 2 5.66 6.71 14.33
CA THR A 2 5.37 7.56 13.16
C THR A 2 6.63 7.70 12.30
N ARG A 3 6.50 7.49 10.98
CA ARG A 3 7.61 7.49 10.02
C ARG A 3 7.18 8.20 8.75
N ILE A 4 8.09 8.98 8.16
CA ILE A 4 7.90 9.59 6.84
C ILE A 4 8.94 9.04 5.87
N TYR A 5 8.50 8.76 4.65
CA TYR A 5 9.35 8.51 3.50
C TYR A 5 9.12 9.65 2.51
N THR A 6 10.19 10.14 1.89
CA THR A 6 10.14 11.21 0.90
C THR A 6 11.02 10.83 -0.28
N MET A 7 10.53 11.05 -1.49
CA MET A 7 11.29 10.85 -2.72
C MET A 7 11.04 12.01 -3.70
N PRO A 8 12.06 12.49 -4.42
CA PRO A 8 11.86 13.35 -5.57
C PRO A 8 10.93 12.66 -6.57
N PHE A 9 9.85 13.34 -6.98
CA PHE A 9 8.93 12.85 -8.00
C PHE A 9 9.21 13.52 -9.34
N THR A 10 9.47 14.83 -9.31
CA THR A 10 10.00 15.61 -10.44
C THR A 10 11.14 16.50 -9.95
N THR A 11 11.70 17.31 -10.85
CA THR A 11 12.69 18.34 -10.48
C THR A 11 12.15 19.39 -9.51
N THR A 12 10.82 19.55 -9.44
CA THR A 12 10.17 20.58 -8.62
C THR A 12 9.14 20.03 -7.63
N SER A 13 8.97 18.71 -7.54
CA SER A 13 7.98 18.09 -6.65
C SER A 13 8.53 16.88 -5.91
N THR A 14 8.05 16.72 -4.68
CA THR A 14 8.40 15.61 -3.79
C THR A 14 7.14 14.82 -3.49
N MET A 15 7.22 13.50 -3.68
CA MET A 15 6.24 12.58 -3.15
C MET A 15 6.64 12.22 -1.73
N TRP A 16 5.66 12.13 -0.84
CA TRP A 16 5.89 11.66 0.52
C TRP A 16 4.83 10.66 0.94
N GLN A 17 5.22 9.77 1.84
CA GLN A 17 4.34 8.82 2.50
C GLN A 17 4.57 8.93 4.00
N LEU A 18 3.52 9.21 4.76
CA LEU A 18 3.55 9.17 6.22
C LEU A 18 2.81 7.93 6.71
N SER A 19 3.41 7.22 7.65
CA SER A 19 2.80 6.05 8.30
C SER A 19 2.84 6.23 9.80
N PHE A 20 1.69 6.09 10.45
CA PHE A 20 1.52 6.23 11.89
C PHE A 20 0.42 5.29 12.39
N PRO A 21 0.52 4.81 13.65
CA PRO A 21 -0.53 4.00 14.24
C PRO A 21 -1.79 4.86 14.48
N TYR A 22 -2.96 4.33 14.11
CA TYR A 22 -4.24 5.00 14.32
C TYR A 22 -5.37 3.97 14.50
N PRO A 23 -6.37 4.20 15.38
CA PRO A 23 -7.49 3.26 15.54
C PRO A 23 -8.31 3.12 14.26
N GLU A 24 -8.55 1.89 13.79
CA GLU A 24 -9.14 1.63 12.46
C GLU A 24 -10.48 2.34 12.24
N LYS A 25 -11.41 2.26 13.22
CA LYS A 25 -12.72 2.91 13.12
C LYS A 25 -12.63 4.43 12.97
N ALA A 26 -11.64 5.04 13.62
CA ALA A 26 -11.38 6.47 13.52
C ALA A 26 -10.67 6.81 12.20
N ALA A 27 -9.71 5.98 11.78
CA ALA A 27 -9.00 6.14 10.52
C ALA A 27 -9.96 6.16 9.33
N ARG A 28 -10.91 5.21 9.27
CA ARG A 28 -11.94 5.15 8.21
C ARG A 28 -12.81 6.40 8.10
N LYS A 29 -12.96 7.17 9.18
CA LYS A 29 -13.66 8.46 9.17
C LYS A 29 -12.71 9.58 8.74
N LEU A 30 -11.51 9.63 9.33
CA LEU A 30 -10.50 10.65 9.10
C LEU A 30 -10.12 10.75 7.61
N VAL A 31 -9.88 9.61 6.95
CA VAL A 31 -9.42 9.59 5.55
C VAL A 31 -10.44 10.11 4.53
N LYS A 32 -11.71 10.28 4.94
CA LYS A 32 -12.77 10.85 4.09
C LYS A 32 -12.77 12.38 4.06
N ASP A 33 -12.01 13.00 4.96
CA ASP A 33 -11.88 14.45 5.07
C ASP A 33 -10.40 14.84 4.95
N PRO A 34 -9.94 15.26 3.76
CA PRO A 34 -8.56 15.67 3.54
C PRO A 34 -8.10 16.81 4.44
N ALA A 35 -8.99 17.73 4.83
CA ALA A 35 -8.64 18.84 5.70
C ALA A 35 -8.40 18.37 7.14
N ALA A 36 -9.28 17.50 7.65
CA ALA A 36 -9.09 16.87 8.95
C ALA A 36 -7.85 15.97 8.98
N LEU A 37 -7.61 15.20 7.90
CA LEU A 37 -6.41 14.37 7.75
C LEU A 37 -5.13 15.23 7.81
N LYS A 38 -5.09 16.34 7.07
CA LYS A 38 -3.97 17.28 7.10
C LYS A 38 -3.74 17.86 8.49
N ALA A 39 -4.81 18.26 9.18
CA ALA A 39 -4.73 18.80 10.54
C ALA A 39 -4.14 17.78 11.52
N GLU A 40 -4.58 16.51 11.45
CA GLU A 40 -4.06 15.44 12.30
C GLU A 40 -2.58 15.14 12.00
N ILE A 41 -2.20 15.11 10.71
CA ILE A 41 -0.80 14.93 10.31
C ILE A 41 0.08 16.06 10.84
N LEU A 42 -0.36 17.31 10.74
CA LEU A 42 0.38 18.46 11.27
C LEU A 42 0.46 18.45 12.81
N LYS A 43 -0.56 17.95 13.50
CA LYS A 43 -0.50 17.73 14.94
C LYS A 43 0.55 16.69 15.32
N LEU A 44 0.66 15.61 14.55
CA LEU A 44 1.62 14.52 14.80
C LEU A 44 3.07 14.92 14.49
N CYS A 45 3.27 15.68 13.42
CA CYS A 45 4.59 15.99 12.87
C CYS A 45 5.03 17.46 13.08
N GLY A 46 4.22 18.30 13.71
CA GLY A 46 4.46 19.74 13.80
C GLY A 46 5.73 20.14 14.55
N SER A 47 6.21 19.28 15.46
CA SER A 47 7.46 19.47 16.21
C SER A 47 8.68 18.81 15.56
N TRP A 48 8.52 18.20 14.39
CA TRP A 48 9.65 17.59 13.68
C TRP A 48 10.54 18.67 13.07
N HIS A 49 11.77 18.32 12.75
CA HIS A 49 12.70 19.26 12.14
C HIS A 49 12.21 19.72 10.75
N GLU A 50 12.56 20.95 10.37
CA GLU A 50 12.34 21.44 9.00
C GLU A 50 13.21 20.64 8.00
N PRO A 51 12.75 20.39 6.75
CA PRO A 51 11.59 20.99 6.10
C PRO A 51 10.28 20.20 6.23
N ILE A 52 10.19 19.19 7.12
CA ILE A 52 9.05 18.26 7.13
C ILE A 52 7.72 18.99 7.44
N PRO A 53 7.61 19.80 8.52
CA PRO A 53 6.40 20.55 8.77
C PRO A 53 6.04 21.52 7.63
N ALA A 54 7.03 22.21 7.03
CA ALA A 54 6.79 23.10 5.90
C ALA A 54 6.23 22.36 4.68
N MET A 55 6.79 21.20 4.33
CA MET A 55 6.32 20.35 3.24
C MET A 55 4.88 19.87 3.48
N LEU A 56 4.56 19.41 4.68
CA LEU A 56 3.21 18.96 5.05
C LEU A 56 2.21 20.12 5.00
N ARG A 57 2.58 21.31 5.48
CA ARG A 57 1.75 22.53 5.37
C ARG A 57 1.53 22.93 3.91
N GLY A 58 2.56 22.84 3.08
CA GLY A 58 2.53 23.21 1.66
C GLY A 58 1.80 22.20 0.76
N THR A 59 1.55 20.98 1.21
CA THR A 59 0.88 19.95 0.39
C THR A 59 -0.59 20.33 0.14
N PRO A 60 -1.03 20.48 -1.12
CA PRO A 60 -2.43 20.74 -1.47
C PRO A 60 -3.38 19.62 -0.98
N LEU A 61 -4.65 19.96 -0.73
CA LEU A 61 -5.61 18.98 -0.21
C LEU A 61 -5.98 17.90 -1.23
N ASP A 62 -6.03 18.25 -2.51
CA ASP A 62 -6.25 17.34 -3.64
C ASP A 62 -5.05 16.40 -3.88
N GLY A 63 -3.86 16.79 -3.42
CA GLY A 63 -2.66 15.95 -3.39
C GLY A 63 -2.52 15.07 -2.14
N MET A 64 -3.50 15.09 -1.22
CA MET A 64 -3.44 14.35 0.03
C MET A 64 -4.49 13.25 0.08
N SER A 65 -4.04 12.02 0.26
CA SER A 65 -4.90 10.86 0.47
C SER A 65 -4.36 10.00 1.60
N GLY A 66 -5.26 9.33 2.32
CA GLY A 66 -4.89 8.44 3.42
C GLY A 66 -5.68 7.15 3.32
N TYR A 67 -5.07 6.04 3.73
CA TYR A 67 -5.71 4.73 3.71
C TYR A 67 -5.29 3.96 4.96
N PRO A 68 -6.23 3.34 5.70
CA PRO A 68 -5.86 2.32 6.67
C PRO A 68 -5.13 1.19 5.92
N VAL A 69 -3.96 0.80 6.42
CA VAL A 69 -3.16 -0.26 5.82
C VAL A 69 -3.63 -1.59 6.37
N TYR A 70 -3.86 -2.54 5.48
CA TYR A 70 -4.25 -3.91 5.81
C TYR A 70 -3.20 -4.88 5.29
N ASP A 71 -3.09 -6.00 5.97
CA ASP A 71 -2.34 -7.17 5.52
C ASP A 71 -3.27 -8.38 5.51
N ARG A 72 -2.88 -9.44 4.81
CA ARG A 72 -3.62 -10.70 4.78
C ARG A 72 -2.70 -11.85 5.15
N GLN A 73 -3.27 -12.87 5.79
CA GLN A 73 -2.61 -14.17 5.86
C GLN A 73 -2.36 -14.73 4.46
N LEU A 74 -1.25 -15.45 4.32
CA LEU A 74 -0.86 -16.11 3.07
C LEU A 74 -1.98 -17.01 2.56
N LEU A 75 -2.17 -17.00 1.24
CA LEU A 75 -3.11 -17.92 0.59
C LEU A 75 -2.49 -19.31 0.51
N GLU A 76 -3.19 -20.28 1.07
CA GLU A 76 -2.84 -21.68 0.91
C GLU A 76 -3.47 -22.27 -0.37
N PRO A 77 -2.77 -23.14 -1.12
CA PRO A 77 -3.26 -23.69 -2.39
C PRO A 77 -4.65 -24.33 -2.30
N HIS A 78 -4.97 -24.96 -1.17
CA HIS A 78 -6.26 -25.62 -0.93
C HIS A 78 -7.44 -24.64 -0.81
N ILE A 79 -7.19 -23.36 -0.51
CA ILE A 79 -8.23 -22.31 -0.47
C ILE A 79 -8.79 -22.07 -1.87
N LEU A 80 -7.91 -22.06 -2.88
CA LEU A 80 -8.30 -21.86 -4.28
C LEU A 80 -8.65 -23.16 -4.99
N ARG A 81 -8.05 -24.28 -4.56
CA ARG A 81 -8.15 -25.60 -5.20
C ARG A 81 -8.80 -26.61 -4.26
N LYS A 82 -10.11 -26.51 -4.06
CA LYS A 82 -10.87 -27.57 -3.39
C LYS A 82 -10.72 -28.88 -4.19
N PRO A 83 -10.39 -30.02 -3.56
CA PRO A 83 -10.14 -31.29 -4.26
C PRO A 83 -11.26 -31.73 -5.21
N SER A 84 -12.51 -31.44 -4.85
CA SER A 84 -13.70 -31.74 -5.66
C SER A 84 -13.90 -30.87 -6.91
N GLN A 85 -13.06 -29.85 -7.13
CA GLN A 85 -13.21 -28.85 -8.20
C GLN A 85 -11.97 -28.74 -9.11
N GLN A 86 -11.06 -29.71 -9.09
CA GLN A 86 -9.76 -29.58 -9.77
C GLN A 86 -9.80 -29.84 -11.28
N VAL A 87 -10.77 -30.59 -11.80
CA VAL A 87 -10.82 -30.91 -13.24
C VAL A 87 -11.33 -29.70 -14.03
N GLY A 88 -10.49 -29.18 -14.94
CA GLY A 88 -10.89 -28.18 -15.96
C GLY A 88 -10.79 -26.70 -15.58
N ARG A 89 -10.29 -26.35 -14.39
CA ARG A 89 -10.11 -24.92 -14.00
C ARG A 89 -8.83 -24.33 -14.60
N ARG A 90 -8.98 -23.28 -15.41
CA ARG A 90 -7.89 -22.50 -16.04
C ARG A 90 -7.80 -21.07 -15.49
N VAL A 91 -7.90 -20.92 -14.16
CA VAL A 91 -7.87 -19.62 -13.49
C VAL A 91 -6.91 -19.69 -12.31
N THR A 92 -6.06 -18.67 -12.17
CA THR A 92 -5.14 -18.48 -11.05
C THR A 92 -5.16 -17.02 -10.57
N LEU A 93 -4.53 -16.74 -9.43
CA LEU A 93 -4.32 -15.40 -8.88
C LEU A 93 -2.84 -15.01 -8.97
N MET A 94 -2.56 -13.71 -9.02
CA MET A 94 -1.22 -13.13 -9.11
C MET A 94 -1.18 -11.74 -8.47
N GLY A 95 -0.01 -11.30 -8.00
CA GLY A 95 0.18 -9.97 -7.41
C GLY A 95 -0.64 -9.77 -6.14
N ASP A 96 -1.13 -8.55 -5.91
CA ASP A 96 -1.96 -8.21 -4.74
C ASP A 96 -3.22 -9.08 -4.59
N ALA A 97 -3.70 -9.72 -5.67
CA ALA A 97 -4.81 -10.68 -5.56
C ALA A 97 -4.38 -11.98 -4.86
N ALA A 98 -3.12 -12.39 -5.02
CA ALA A 98 -2.55 -13.59 -4.42
C ALA A 98 -1.89 -13.32 -3.05
N HIS A 99 -1.16 -12.21 -2.93
CA HIS A 99 -0.33 -11.89 -1.76
C HIS A 99 -0.34 -10.39 -1.41
N PRO A 100 -1.50 -9.84 -1.03
CA PRO A 100 -1.55 -8.46 -0.57
C PRO A 100 -0.70 -8.33 0.70
N MET A 101 0.16 -7.31 0.74
CA MET A 101 1.15 -7.13 1.80
C MET A 101 1.24 -5.67 2.23
N THR A 102 1.69 -5.43 3.46
CA THR A 102 1.99 -4.06 3.87
C THR A 102 3.12 -3.43 3.03
N PRO A 103 3.04 -2.14 2.68
CA PRO A 103 3.98 -1.51 1.74
C PRO A 103 5.37 -1.24 2.33
N PHE A 104 5.62 -1.59 3.60
CA PHE A 104 6.82 -1.18 4.34
C PHE A 104 8.12 -1.79 3.82
N ARG A 105 8.05 -2.86 3.03
CA ARG A 105 9.22 -3.52 2.43
C ARG A 105 9.41 -3.22 0.95
N ALA A 106 8.51 -2.45 0.33
CA ALA A 106 8.55 -2.16 -1.12
C ALA A 106 8.67 -3.41 -2.02
N GLN A 107 8.07 -4.54 -1.59
CA GLN A 107 8.19 -5.83 -2.28
C GLN A 107 7.01 -6.17 -3.21
N GLY A 108 5.84 -5.55 -3.03
CA GLY A 108 4.61 -5.95 -3.73
C GLY A 108 4.75 -5.99 -5.26
N ALA A 109 5.15 -4.88 -5.88
CA ALA A 109 5.28 -4.81 -7.34
C ALA A 109 6.31 -5.80 -7.90
N ASN A 110 7.46 -5.95 -7.24
CA ASN A 110 8.49 -6.89 -7.68
C ASN A 110 8.02 -8.34 -7.55
N GLN A 111 7.27 -8.68 -6.50
CA GLN A 111 6.67 -10.02 -6.35
C GLN A 111 5.64 -10.29 -7.45
N ALA A 112 4.77 -9.32 -7.77
CA ALA A 112 3.81 -9.45 -8.87
C ALA A 112 4.49 -9.67 -10.24
N LEU A 113 5.65 -9.03 -10.48
CA LEU A 113 6.44 -9.25 -11.69
C LEU A 113 7.05 -10.65 -11.73
N SER A 114 7.59 -11.13 -10.61
CA SER A 114 8.11 -12.51 -10.49
C SER A 114 7.03 -13.55 -10.76
N ASP A 115 5.82 -13.35 -10.22
CA ASP A 115 4.69 -14.23 -10.52
C ASP A 115 4.39 -14.30 -12.02
N ALA A 116 4.47 -13.16 -12.73
CA ALA A 116 4.14 -13.09 -14.14
C ALA A 116 5.13 -13.87 -15.01
N VAL A 117 6.42 -13.76 -14.67
CA VAL A 117 7.48 -14.56 -15.32
C VAL A 117 7.26 -16.04 -15.06
N LEU A 118 7.08 -16.44 -13.80
CA LEU A 118 6.86 -17.84 -13.44
C LEU A 118 5.61 -18.43 -14.10
N LEU A 119 4.51 -17.68 -14.16
CA LEU A 119 3.29 -18.12 -14.82
C LEU A 119 3.50 -18.30 -16.33
N SER A 120 4.21 -17.37 -16.97
CA SER A 120 4.53 -17.43 -18.39
C SER A 120 5.36 -18.68 -18.72
N ASP A 121 6.41 -18.94 -17.94
CA ASP A 121 7.30 -20.08 -18.15
C ASP A 121 6.53 -21.41 -18.02
N MET A 122 5.75 -21.56 -16.94
CA MET A 122 4.94 -22.77 -16.71
C MET A 122 3.93 -23.02 -17.82
N LEU A 123 3.35 -21.98 -18.42
CA LEU A 123 2.40 -22.11 -19.53
C LEU A 123 3.08 -22.41 -20.86
N ALA A 124 4.32 -21.96 -21.06
CA ALA A 124 5.09 -22.22 -22.28
C ALA A 124 5.68 -23.64 -22.30
N GLU A 125 6.00 -24.20 -21.13
CA GLU A 125 6.48 -25.58 -20.97
C GLU A 125 5.37 -26.65 -20.96
N SER A 126 4.10 -26.24 -21.00
CA SER A 126 2.90 -27.11 -20.92
C SER A 126 2.37 -27.61 -22.26
#